data_AF-A0A9Q3C0Y0-F1
#
_entry.id   AF-A0A9Q3C0Y0-F1
#
_cell.length_a   1.000
_cell.length_b   1.000
_cell.length_c   1.000
_cell.angle_alpha   90.00
_cell.angle_beta   90.00
_cell.angle_gamma   90.00
#
_symmetry.space_group_name_H-M   'P 1'
#
loop_
_entity.id
_entity.type
_entity.pdbx_description
1 polymer ?
#
loop_
_entity_poly.entity_id
_entity_poly.type
_entity_poly.pdbx_seq_one_letter_code
_entity_poly.pdbx_strand_id
1 'polypeptide(L)'
;MKPTPPHLAKDKNPTTNTPATFTIDELKYIWTTISQATPLLQHEHSLKTDGSNFASWEHHISILLDNFIEDSSYLHWTSASSPLADRICRAIIILSLPESIQAEIISIPSAINIYQHLRRWFFSLLHLARTAFNQDATRQAPFQLSPPTVQFNQRIQEQGW
;
A
#
# COMPACT_ATOMS: atom_id res chain seq x y z
N MET A 1 1.87 -25.86 25.37
CA MET A 1 3.28 -25.39 25.31
C MET A 1 3.62 -25.18 23.85
N LYS A 2 3.79 -23.92 23.41
CA LYS A 2 4.14 -23.58 22.02
C LYS A 2 5.68 -23.69 21.91
N PRO A 3 6.24 -24.51 20.99
CA PRO A 3 7.69 -24.66 20.88
C PRO A 3 8.31 -23.37 20.33
N THR A 4 9.34 -22.88 21.01
CA THR A 4 10.12 -21.71 20.57
C THR A 4 10.98 -22.08 19.35
N PRO A 5 10.98 -21.29 18.25
CA PRO A 5 11.78 -21.60 17.07
C PRO A 5 13.31 -21.42 17.32
N PRO A 6 14.18 -22.29 16.78
CA PRO A 6 15.59 -22.36 17.18
C PRO A 6 16.56 -21.33 16.58
N HIS A 7 16.12 -20.23 15.94
CA HIS A 7 17.03 -19.42 15.09
C HIS A 7 17.03 -17.90 15.29
N LEU A 8 16.75 -17.39 16.49
CA LEU A 8 17.00 -16.00 16.87
C LEU A 8 18.49 -15.69 17.21
N ALA A 9 19.44 -16.46 16.68
CA ALA A 9 20.86 -16.15 16.80
C ALA A 9 21.22 -15.05 15.79
N LYS A 10 21.45 -13.84 16.31
CA LYS A 10 21.92 -12.66 15.59
C LYS A 10 23.30 -12.92 15.00
N ASP A 11 23.39 -13.20 13.70
CA ASP A 11 24.66 -13.07 12.98
C ASP A 11 24.69 -11.79 12.14
N LYS A 12 25.60 -10.91 12.54
CA LYS A 12 26.00 -9.69 11.85
C LYS A 12 27.00 -10.05 10.75
N ASN A 13 26.65 -9.87 9.48
CA ASN A 13 27.58 -9.33 8.47
C ASN A 13 26.87 -8.92 7.16
N PRO A 14 27.27 -7.81 6.51
CA PRO A 14 26.57 -7.27 5.35
C PRO A 14 27.21 -7.68 4.01
N THR A 15 26.36 -7.74 2.97
CA THR A 15 26.66 -7.65 1.53
C THR A 15 27.33 -8.86 0.84
N THR A 16 26.49 -9.77 0.36
CA THR A 16 26.72 -10.53 -0.87
C THR A 16 25.38 -10.78 -1.55
N ASN A 17 25.21 -10.33 -2.80
CA ASN A 17 24.05 -10.62 -3.66
C ASN A 17 24.07 -12.09 -4.13
N THR A 18 24.23 -13.02 -3.21
CA THR A 18 24.06 -14.44 -3.46
C THR A 18 22.60 -14.76 -3.16
N PRO A 19 21.86 -15.44 -4.05
CA PRO A 19 20.53 -15.92 -3.70
C PRO A 19 20.63 -16.74 -2.41
N ALA A 20 19.82 -16.39 -1.42
CA ALA A 20 19.77 -17.13 -0.15
C ALA A 20 19.57 -18.62 -0.46
N THR A 21 20.52 -19.44 0.00
CA THR A 21 20.45 -20.88 -0.17
C THR A 21 19.72 -21.44 1.05
N PHE A 22 18.59 -22.10 0.80
CA PHE A 22 17.77 -22.69 1.86
C PHE A 22 18.05 -24.19 1.95
N THR A 23 18.13 -24.69 3.17
CA THR A 23 18.12 -26.12 3.46
C THR A 23 16.76 -26.74 3.13
N ILE A 24 16.71 -28.06 3.01
CA ILE A 24 15.45 -28.78 2.77
C ILE A 24 14.43 -28.53 3.88
N ASP A 25 14.87 -28.45 5.14
CA ASP A 25 13.97 -28.24 6.27
C ASP A 25 13.44 -26.80 6.32
N GLU A 26 14.24 -25.81 5.92
CA GLU A 26 13.76 -24.44 5.73
C GLU A 26 12.75 -24.34 4.59
N LEU A 27 12.96 -25.05 3.47
CA LEU A 27 11.99 -25.09 2.38
C LEU A 27 10.66 -25.74 2.80
N LYS A 28 10.72 -26.83 3.58
CA LYS A 28 9.52 -27.44 4.18
C LYS A 28 8.80 -26.47 5.09
N TYR A 29 9.54 -25.78 5.97
CA TYR A 29 8.97 -24.76 6.85
C TYR A 29 8.26 -23.67 6.05
N ILE A 30 8.94 -23.08 5.06
CA ILE A 30 8.37 -22.06 4.16
C ILE A 30 7.07 -22.58 3.52
N TRP A 31 7.10 -23.78 2.94
CA TRP A 31 5.92 -24.37 2.29
C TRP A 31 4.75 -24.58 3.26
N THR A 32 5.03 -25.15 4.44
CA THR A 32 4.01 -25.39 5.47
C THR A 32 3.39 -24.08 5.95
N THR A 33 4.21 -23.07 6.22
CA THR A 33 3.73 -21.75 6.66
C THR A 33 2.86 -21.09 5.60
N ILE A 34 3.29 -21.09 4.34
CA ILE A 34 2.49 -20.53 3.24
C ILE A 34 1.17 -21.30 3.10
N SER A 35 1.21 -22.63 3.14
CA SER A 35 0.00 -23.46 3.01
C SER A 35 -1.03 -23.19 4.12
N GLN A 36 -0.55 -22.89 5.33
CA GLN A 36 -1.41 -22.50 6.46
C GLN A 36 -1.93 -21.07 6.35
N ALA A 37 -1.16 -20.15 5.75
CA ALA A 37 -1.57 -18.76 5.55
C ALA A 37 -2.60 -18.60 4.43
N THR A 38 -2.47 -19.36 3.33
CA THR A 38 -3.36 -19.28 2.16
C THR A 38 -4.86 -19.30 2.49
N PRO A 39 -5.41 -20.22 3.30
CA PRO A 39 -6.85 -20.22 3.60
C PRO A 39 -7.31 -18.99 4.40
N LEU A 40 -6.40 -18.27 5.06
CA LEU A 40 -6.70 -17.03 5.80
C LEU A 40 -6.67 -15.78 4.91
N LEU A 41 -6.18 -15.92 3.68
CA LEU A 41 -6.27 -14.91 2.62
C LEU A 41 -7.62 -15.06 1.91
N GLN A 42 -8.71 -14.77 2.62
CA GLN A 42 -10.05 -14.74 2.04
C GLN A 42 -10.14 -13.66 0.95
N HIS A 43 -10.97 -13.90 -0.08
CA HIS A 43 -11.10 -12.97 -1.20
C HIS A 43 -11.51 -11.55 -0.77
N GLU A 44 -12.29 -11.44 0.30
CA GLU A 44 -12.73 -10.17 0.90
C GLU A 44 -11.58 -9.33 1.47
N HIS A 45 -10.46 -9.98 1.80
CA HIS A 45 -9.26 -9.35 2.34
C HIS A 45 -8.14 -9.23 1.30
N SER A 46 -8.40 -9.57 0.03
CA SER A 46 -7.46 -9.31 -1.07
C SER A 46 -7.40 -7.82 -1.39
N LEU A 47 -6.24 -7.35 -1.87
CA LEU A 47 -6.10 -5.96 -2.30
C LEU A 47 -6.95 -5.72 -3.56
N LYS A 48 -7.78 -4.68 -3.55
CA LYS A 48 -8.51 -4.29 -4.75
C LYS A 48 -7.58 -3.63 -5.76
N THR A 49 -7.90 -3.77 -7.05
CA THR A 49 -7.10 -3.19 -8.14
C THR A 49 -7.04 -1.66 -8.10
N ASP A 50 -8.06 -1.01 -7.54
CA ASP A 50 -8.12 0.43 -7.33
C ASP A 50 -7.45 0.88 -6.02
N GLY A 51 -7.03 -0.06 -5.16
CA GLY A 51 -6.44 0.20 -3.85
C GLY A 51 -7.37 0.81 -2.82
N SER A 52 -8.67 0.84 -3.08
CA SER A 52 -9.66 1.48 -2.18
C SER A 52 -9.67 0.88 -0.77
N ASN A 53 -9.24 -0.38 -0.63
CA ASN A 53 -9.12 -1.08 0.66
C ASN A 53 -7.67 -1.20 1.18
N PHE A 54 -6.71 -0.43 0.67
CA PHE A 54 -5.29 -0.59 0.98
C PHE A 54 -4.99 -0.63 2.50
N ALA A 55 -5.57 0.29 3.29
CA ALA A 55 -5.34 0.32 4.74
C ALA A 55 -5.91 -0.91 5.47
N SER A 56 -7.08 -1.40 5.03
CA SER A 56 -7.69 -2.61 5.59
C SER A 56 -6.90 -3.86 5.21
N TRP A 57 -6.44 -3.92 3.96
CA TRP A 57 -5.56 -4.98 3.47
C TRP A 57 -4.24 -5.01 4.24
N GLU A 58 -3.58 -3.86 4.39
CA GLU A 58 -2.32 -3.72 5.14
C GLU A 58 -2.44 -4.19 6.59
N HIS A 59 -3.54 -3.83 7.26
CA HIS A 59 -3.82 -4.29 8.62
C HIS A 59 -3.97 -5.82 8.68
N HIS A 60 -4.73 -6.41 7.75
CA HIS A 60 -4.90 -7.86 7.67
C HIS A 60 -3.58 -8.59 7.42
N ILE A 61 -2.76 -8.09 6.50
CA ILE A 61 -1.43 -8.66 6.24
C ILE A 61 -0.55 -8.58 7.49
N SER A 62 -0.56 -7.45 8.20
CA SER A 62 0.24 -7.29 9.43
C SER A 62 -0.14 -8.32 10.50
N ILE A 63 -1.44 -8.63 10.63
CA ILE A 63 -1.92 -9.70 11.53
C ILE A 63 -1.43 -11.08 11.07
N LEU A 64 -1.45 -11.38 9.78
CA LEU A 64 -0.93 -12.65 9.27
C LEU A 64 0.57 -12.77 9.50
N LEU A 65 1.34 -11.71 9.27
CA LEU A 65 2.77 -11.71 9.51
C LEU A 65 3.09 -11.93 11.00
N ASP A 66 2.36 -11.28 11.91
CA ASP A 66 2.51 -11.53 13.35
C ASP A 66 2.26 -13.01 13.70
N ASN A 67 1.24 -13.63 13.11
CA ASN A 67 0.91 -15.03 13.37
C ASN A 67 1.94 -16.04 12.84
N PHE A 68 2.59 -15.74 11.71
CA PHE A 68 3.43 -16.72 10.98
C PHE A 68 4.94 -16.48 11.08
N ILE A 69 5.35 -15.23 11.32
CA ILE A 69 6.77 -14.87 11.45
C ILE A 69 7.07 -14.07 12.73
N GLU A 70 6.07 -13.89 13.61
CA GLU A 70 6.22 -13.18 14.91
C GLU A 70 6.75 -11.75 14.76
N ASP A 71 6.44 -11.11 13.63
CA ASP A 71 6.85 -9.72 13.35
C ASP A 71 5.75 -8.98 12.57
N SER A 72 4.83 -8.38 13.33
CA SER A 72 3.78 -7.50 12.79
C SER A 72 4.35 -6.23 12.12
N SER A 73 5.60 -5.90 12.40
CA SER A 73 6.25 -4.64 12.01
C SER A 73 7.19 -4.79 10.81
N TYR A 74 7.32 -6.01 10.28
CA TYR A 74 8.19 -6.39 9.18
C TYR A 74 8.13 -5.41 7.99
N LEU A 75 6.92 -4.97 7.62
CA LEU A 75 6.71 -4.11 6.44
C LEU A 75 7.15 -2.65 6.67
N HIS A 76 7.34 -2.24 7.92
CA HIS A 76 7.61 -0.85 8.30
C HIS A 76 9.08 -0.60 8.66
N TRP A 77 9.84 -1.65 8.99
CA TRP A 77 11.25 -1.53 9.37
C TRP A 77 12.18 -2.09 8.30
N THR A 78 13.24 -1.35 8.00
CA THR A 78 14.31 -1.76 7.07
C THR A 78 15.36 -2.66 7.71
N SER A 79 15.11 -3.20 8.92
CA SER A 79 16.08 -4.07 9.58
C SER A 79 16.37 -5.30 8.73
N ALA A 80 17.63 -5.76 8.76
CA ALA A 80 18.10 -6.96 8.08
C ALA A 80 17.23 -8.16 8.49
N SER A 81 16.19 -8.42 7.71
CA SER A 81 15.25 -9.46 8.02
C SER A 81 15.79 -10.80 7.54
N SER A 82 15.43 -11.86 8.27
CA SER A 82 15.80 -13.21 7.90
C SER A 82 15.37 -13.49 6.46
N PRO A 83 16.25 -14.01 5.58
CA PRO A 83 15.88 -14.38 4.21
C PRO A 83 14.67 -15.33 4.15
N LEU A 84 14.49 -16.13 5.21
CA LEU A 84 13.35 -17.03 5.37
C LEU A 84 12.06 -16.25 5.64
N ALA A 85 12.11 -15.26 6.53
CA ALA A 85 10.96 -14.38 6.82
C ALA A 85 10.56 -13.56 5.60
N ASP A 86 11.54 -13.01 4.86
CA ASP A 86 11.27 -12.27 3.62
C ASP A 86 10.57 -13.14 2.58
N ARG A 87 11.00 -14.40 2.43
CA ARG A 87 10.40 -15.34 1.48
C ARG A 87 8.95 -15.68 1.83
N ILE A 88 8.65 -15.88 3.11
CA ILE A 88 7.29 -16.13 3.60
C ILE A 88 6.42 -14.88 3.41
N CYS A 89 6.89 -13.71 3.85
CA CYS A 89 6.17 -12.44 3.68
C CYS A 89 5.85 -12.17 2.22
N ARG A 90 6.85 -12.36 1.35
CA ARG A 90 6.71 -12.15 -0.08
C ARG A 90 5.62 -13.02 -0.67
N ALA A 91 5.59 -14.30 -0.30
CA ALA A 91 4.55 -15.21 -0.76
C ALA A 91 3.16 -14.79 -0.25
N ILE A 92 3.03 -14.46 1.04
CA ILE A 92 1.76 -14.00 1.63
C ILE A 92 1.25 -12.74 0.92
N ILE A 93 2.13 -11.75 0.70
CA ILE A 93 1.78 -10.53 -0.04
C ILE A 93 1.32 -10.89 -1.45
N ILE A 94 2.11 -11.64 -2.23
CA ILE A 94 1.75 -11.98 -3.62
C ILE A 94 0.41 -12.70 -3.69
N LEU A 95 0.18 -13.70 -2.84
CA LEU A 95 -1.08 -14.46 -2.79
C LEU A 95 -2.30 -13.61 -2.40
N SER A 96 -2.08 -12.50 -1.69
CA SER A 96 -3.15 -11.56 -1.29
C SER A 96 -3.56 -10.58 -2.39
N LEU A 97 -2.90 -10.61 -3.55
CA LEU A 97 -3.09 -9.66 -4.64
C LEU A 97 -3.86 -10.30 -5.80
N PRO A 98 -4.62 -9.51 -6.58
CA PRO A 98 -5.23 -9.98 -7.81
C PRO A 98 -4.14 -10.27 -8.86
N GLU A 99 -4.41 -11.23 -9.74
CA GLU A 99 -3.43 -11.69 -10.76
C GLU A 99 -2.85 -10.56 -11.61
N SER A 100 -3.66 -9.53 -11.90
CA SER A 100 -3.23 -8.35 -12.65
C SER A 100 -2.08 -7.59 -11.97
N ILE A 101 -2.10 -7.48 -10.64
CA ILE A 101 -1.04 -6.85 -9.84
C ILE A 101 0.13 -7.83 -9.67
N GLN A 102 -0.15 -9.12 -9.45
CA GLN A 102 0.90 -10.13 -9.26
C GLN A 102 1.90 -10.14 -10.41
N ALA A 103 1.41 -10.08 -11.66
CA ALA A 103 2.25 -10.09 -12.85
C ALA A 103 3.26 -8.92 -12.89
N GLU A 104 2.91 -7.77 -12.34
CA GLU A 104 3.76 -6.58 -12.30
C GLU A 104 4.84 -6.69 -11.23
N ILE A 105 4.48 -7.22 -10.05
CA ILE A 105 5.36 -7.22 -8.88
C ILE A 105 6.19 -8.50 -8.70
N ILE A 106 5.90 -9.58 -9.45
CA ILE A 106 6.56 -10.89 -9.27
C ILE A 106 8.07 -10.84 -9.54
N SER A 107 8.54 -9.84 -10.29
CA SER A 107 9.96 -9.60 -10.54
C SER A 107 10.70 -8.98 -9.34
N ILE A 108 9.97 -8.37 -8.40
CA ILE A 108 10.55 -7.70 -7.24
C ILE A 108 10.98 -8.76 -6.22
N PRO A 109 12.26 -8.81 -5.83
CA PRO A 109 12.81 -9.95 -5.08
C PRO A 109 12.48 -9.94 -3.59
N SER A 110 12.13 -8.79 -3.01
CA SER A 110 11.91 -8.65 -1.56
C SER A 110 10.48 -8.22 -1.24
N ALA A 111 9.93 -8.77 -0.15
CA ALA A 111 8.63 -8.43 0.39
C ALA A 111 8.50 -6.93 0.73
N ILE A 112 9.54 -6.34 1.34
CA ILE A 112 9.51 -4.91 1.70
C ILE A 112 9.47 -4.02 0.46
N ASN A 113 10.18 -4.42 -0.60
CA ASN A 113 10.20 -3.68 -1.86
C ASN A 113 8.86 -3.78 -2.59
N ILE A 114 8.21 -4.95 -2.55
CA ILE A 114 6.84 -5.12 -3.06
C ILE A 114 5.88 -4.20 -2.31
N TYR A 115 5.89 -4.26 -0.98
CA TYR A 115 5.01 -3.44 -0.16
C TYR A 115 5.23 -1.93 -0.40
N GLN A 116 6.48 -1.48 -0.44
CA GLN A 116 6.81 -0.08 -0.74
C GLN A 116 6.36 0.32 -2.15
N HIS A 117 6.50 -0.58 -3.14
CA HIS A 117 6.04 -0.34 -4.49
C HIS A 117 4.52 -0.16 -4.53
N LEU A 118 3.75 -1.09 -3.95
CA LEU A 118 2.29 -0.99 -3.84
C LEU A 118 1.87 0.29 -3.12
N ARG A 119 2.50 0.60 -1.98
CA ARG A 119 2.23 1.81 -1.22
C ARG A 119 2.42 3.05 -2.10
N ARG A 120 3.57 3.19 -2.76
CA ARG A 120 3.84 4.35 -3.65
C ARG A 120 2.83 4.43 -4.79
N TRP A 121 2.48 3.29 -5.39
CA TRP A 121 1.53 3.24 -6.49
C TRP A 121 0.15 3.75 -6.07
N PHE A 122 -0.41 3.24 -4.97
CA PHE A 122 -1.74 3.66 -4.51
C PHE A 122 -1.77 5.08 -3.96
N PHE A 123 -0.73 5.54 -3.25
CA PHE A 123 -0.64 6.95 -2.85
C PHE A 123 -0.56 7.89 -4.07
N SER A 124 0.09 7.46 -5.15
CA SER A 124 0.13 8.22 -6.41
C SER A 124 -1.22 8.27 -7.10
N LEU A 125 -1.95 7.14 -7.16
CA LEU A 125 -3.30 7.09 -7.73
C LEU A 125 -4.29 7.97 -6.94
N LEU A 126 -4.24 7.92 -5.61
CA LEU A 126 -5.04 8.80 -4.74
C LEU A 126 -4.70 10.28 -4.98
N HIS A 127 -3.42 10.60 -5.12
CA HIS A 127 -2.98 11.98 -5.40
C HIS A 127 -3.52 12.46 -6.75
N LEU A 128 -3.39 11.65 -7.80
CA LEU A 128 -3.90 11.98 -9.14
C LEU A 128 -5.42 12.16 -9.13
N ALA A 129 -6.17 11.24 -8.51
CA ALA A 129 -7.62 11.33 -8.38
C ALA A 129 -8.05 12.62 -7.66
N ARG A 130 -7.33 13.01 -6.59
CA ARG A 130 -7.59 14.25 -5.86
C ARG A 130 -7.29 15.49 -6.70
N THR A 131 -6.20 15.50 -7.48
CA THR A 131 -5.89 16.61 -8.38
C THR A 131 -6.89 16.74 -9.52
N ALA A 132 -7.33 15.63 -10.11
CA ALA A 132 -8.34 15.61 -11.16
C ALA A 132 -9.69 16.13 -10.64
N PHE A 133 -10.13 15.68 -9.46
CA PHE A 133 -11.34 16.18 -8.82
C PHE A 133 -11.29 17.70 -8.57
N ASN A 134 -10.15 18.21 -8.08
CA ASN A 134 -9.99 19.65 -7.87
C ASN A 134 -9.99 20.45 -9.18
N GLN A 135 -9.43 19.90 -10.26
CA GLN A 135 -9.46 20.54 -11.58
C GLN A 135 -10.87 20.59 -12.17
N ASP A 136 -11.66 19.53 -12.02
CA ASP A 136 -13.07 19.52 -12.46
C ASP A 136 -13.95 20.43 -11.60
N ALA A 137 -13.70 20.52 -10.29
CA ALA A 137 -14.38 21.48 -9.42
C ALA A 137 -14.11 22.94 -9.83
N THR A 138 -12.90 23.26 -10.30
CA THR A 138 -12.59 24.59 -10.86
C THR A 138 -13.19 24.85 -12.24
N ARG A 139 -13.48 23.79 -13.02
CA ARG A 139 -14.17 23.90 -14.31
C ARG A 139 -15.69 24.06 -14.18
N GLN A 140 -16.26 23.76 -13.02
CA GLN A 140 -17.68 23.95 -12.70
C GLN A 140 -17.96 25.23 -11.89
N ALA A 141 -17.07 26.22 -11.89
CA ALA A 141 -17.42 27.54 -11.38
C ALA A 141 -18.56 28.14 -12.23
N PRO A 142 -19.71 28.52 -11.64
CA PRO A 142 -20.84 29.06 -12.38
C PRO A 142 -20.46 30.39 -13.02
N PHE A 143 -20.97 30.61 -14.23
CA PHE A 143 -20.99 31.89 -14.93
C PHE A 143 -21.11 33.05 -13.94
N GLN A 144 -20.11 33.94 -13.93
CA GLN A 144 -20.28 35.25 -13.33
C GLN A 144 -21.44 35.95 -14.05
N LEU A 145 -22.60 36.01 -13.40
CA LEU A 145 -23.61 37.01 -13.69
C LEU A 145 -22.95 38.37 -13.42
N SER A 146 -22.65 39.10 -14.49
CA SER A 146 -22.27 40.51 -14.41
C SER A 146 -23.26 41.25 -13.50
N PRO A 147 -22.79 42.08 -12.57
CA PRO A 147 -23.71 42.91 -11.78
C PRO A 147 -24.50 43.82 -12.72
N PRO A 148 -25.81 44.03 -12.50
CA PRO A 148 -26.58 44.94 -13.32
C PRO A 148 -26.00 46.35 -13.20
N THR A 149 -25.68 46.94 -14.35
CA THR A 149 -25.34 48.35 -14.52
C THR A 149 -26.49 49.20 -13.98
N VAL A 150 -26.37 49.73 -12.77
CA VAL A 150 -27.22 50.81 -12.31
C VAL A 150 -26.68 52.10 -12.94
N GLN A 151 -27.29 52.52 -14.05
CA GLN A 151 -27.09 53.88 -14.55
C GLN A 151 -27.72 54.85 -13.56
N PHE A 152 -26.88 55.49 -12.76
CA PHE A 152 -27.29 56.60 -11.91
C PHE A 152 -27.52 57.83 -12.79
N ASN A 153 -28.77 58.06 -13.19
CA ASN A 153 -29.20 59.30 -13.82
C ASN A 153 -29.03 60.45 -12.82
N GLN A 154 -27.91 61.17 -12.90
CA GLN A 154 -27.81 62.51 -12.33
C GLN A 154 -28.66 63.46 -13.19
N ARG A 155 -29.95 63.56 -12.86
CA ARG A 155 -30.76 64.70 -13.28
C ARG A 155 -30.43 65.88 -12.38
N ILE A 156 -29.86 66.89 -13.01
CA ILE A 156 -29.77 68.28 -12.63
C ILE A 156 -31.04 68.72 -11.87
N GLN A 157 -30.87 69.24 -10.66
CA GLN A 157 -31.76 70.25 -10.09
C GLN A 157 -30.93 71.47 -9.71
N GLU A 158 -30.98 72.43 -10.62
CA GLU A 158 -30.82 73.85 -10.31
C GLU A 158 -32.01 74.33 -9.46
N GLN A 159 -31.75 75.36 -8.64
CA GLN A 159 -32.65 76.45 -8.21
C GLN A 159 -33.10 76.56 -6.73
N GLY A 160 -32.70 77.69 -6.12
CA GLY A 160 -33.39 78.47 -5.07
C GLY A 160 -33.28 77.93 -3.64
N TRP A 161 -32.74 78.62 -2.64
CA TRP A 161 -32.74 80.05 -2.31
C TRP A 161 -31.47 80.43 -1.55
#